data_AF-R7NFG4-F1
#
_entry.id   AF-R7NFG4-F1
#
_cell.length_a   1.000
_cell.length_b   1.000
_cell.length_c   1.000
_cell.angle_alpha   90.00
_cell.angle_beta   90.00
_cell.angle_gamma   90.00
#
_symmetry.space_group_name_H-M   'P 1'
#
loop_
_entity.id
_entity.type
_entity.pdbx_description
1 polymer ?
#
loop_
_entity_poly.entity_id
_entity_poly.type
_entity_poly.pdbx_seq_one_letter_code
_entity_poly.pdbx_strand_id
1 'polypeptide(L)'
;MKNLKYVLVAVFGFAMVGIMSVHAAAYVDESTMPEGNAFMGWYQDTTVQKKDDIYYVTMGADISTDLIIQKGEEVVLDLNGYTLENFTLGCEAIKVLAGGKLTIVDSSDEKTGTVTQKENSTYSAITNQGTLVIQGGNFTTNQNFYIVRNEADMTIEGGKFTSTGNTSMIGNIRTTDEEGNEILENEVIPKLVVKDGEFHAVSNVIINNQNSVVEINGGTLVSEKAYALDNLATATVTNGTLTSESYSAIRMNVRGEEIPKNLSLTINGGSFVSPKEAKSDIVFALGDIEAPASTDLVTVTAGTFSNDVSAFLGDAYEVVTDEQGNQVVQKKDEAPVEPVEPTEPEEPSNPSEEIPNTPQTYDGVLVSVIIGAVALTVVAGGIILIKKGKLFN
;
A
#
# COMPACT_ATOMS: atom_id res chain seq x y z
N MET A 1 -62.88 -26.00 44.64
CA MET A 1 -63.15 -25.61 43.24
C MET A 1 -62.18 -24.50 42.85
N LYS A 2 -61.61 -24.63 41.64
CA LYS A 2 -60.83 -23.63 40.87
C LYS A 2 -59.41 -23.28 41.34
N ASN A 3 -58.42 -24.01 40.81
CA ASN A 3 -57.44 -23.54 39.80
C ASN A 3 -56.15 -24.37 39.87
N LEU A 4 -56.10 -25.43 39.08
CA LEU A 4 -54.90 -26.22 38.82
C LEU A 4 -54.87 -26.52 37.32
N LYS A 5 -54.14 -25.73 36.54
CA LYS A 5 -53.69 -26.12 35.21
C LYS A 5 -52.32 -25.50 34.90
N TYR A 6 -51.38 -26.38 34.60
CA TYR A 6 -50.08 -26.18 33.93
C TYR A 6 -48.87 -25.79 34.78
N VAL A 7 -48.36 -26.76 35.55
CA VAL A 7 -46.91 -26.90 35.79
C VAL A 7 -46.58 -28.40 35.74
N LEU A 8 -46.03 -28.85 34.61
CA LEU A 8 -45.23 -30.07 34.36
C LEU A 8 -45.14 -30.17 32.82
N VAL A 9 -44.05 -30.48 32.12
CA VAL A 9 -42.63 -30.71 32.35
C VAL A 9 -42.04 -30.76 30.93
N ALA A 10 -40.87 -30.17 30.69
CA ALA A 10 -39.97 -30.65 29.64
C ALA A 10 -38.53 -30.42 30.11
N VAL A 11 -38.02 -31.42 30.81
CA VAL A 11 -36.60 -31.65 31.05
C VAL A 11 -35.99 -32.03 29.70
N PHE A 12 -35.20 -31.14 29.12
CA PHE A 12 -34.15 -31.49 28.17
C PHE A 12 -32.90 -30.74 28.59
N GLY A 13 -31.83 -31.51 28.78
CA GLY A 13 -30.60 -31.05 29.42
C GLY A 13 -29.85 -30.03 28.59
N PHE A 14 -29.27 -29.07 29.32
CA PHE A 14 -27.96 -28.56 28.97
C PHE A 14 -27.04 -28.88 30.15
N ALA A 15 -26.25 -29.94 29.94
CA ALA A 15 -25.08 -30.22 30.73
C ALA A 15 -24.06 -29.09 30.52
N MET A 16 -23.35 -28.75 31.59
CA MET A 16 -22.24 -27.80 31.64
C MET A 16 -22.52 -26.42 31.06
N VAL A 17 -23.06 -25.54 31.92
CA VAL A 17 -22.62 -24.14 31.90
C VAL A 17 -21.17 -24.16 32.37
N GLY A 18 -20.26 -24.45 31.43
CA GLY A 18 -18.85 -24.15 31.59
C GLY A 18 -18.75 -22.67 31.92
N ILE A 19 -18.04 -22.38 32.99
CA ILE A 19 -17.70 -21.04 33.44
C ILE A 19 -17.14 -20.33 32.21
N MET A 20 -17.87 -19.35 31.67
CA MET A 20 -17.34 -18.47 30.62
C MET A 20 -16.27 -17.63 31.30
N SER A 21 -15.07 -18.19 31.39
CA SER A 21 -13.86 -17.43 31.59
C SER A 21 -13.85 -16.40 30.45
N VAL A 22 -13.95 -15.13 30.82
CA VAL A 22 -13.68 -14.03 29.91
C VAL A 22 -12.20 -14.16 29.58
N HIS A 23 -11.87 -14.96 28.57
CA HIS A 23 -10.50 -15.13 28.15
C HIS A 23 -10.09 -13.85 27.43
N ALA A 24 -9.14 -13.14 28.03
CA ALA A 24 -8.35 -12.17 27.31
C ALA A 24 -7.54 -12.90 26.21
N ALA A 25 -7.06 -12.16 25.21
CA ALA A 25 -6.37 -12.58 23.98
C ALA A 25 -5.70 -13.97 23.96
N ALA A 26 -5.68 -14.62 22.78
CA ALA A 26 -4.97 -15.88 22.59
C ALA A 26 -3.47 -15.69 22.28
N TYR A 27 -2.63 -16.58 22.81
CA TYR A 27 -1.18 -16.62 22.61
C TYR A 27 -0.71 -18.00 22.14
N VAL A 28 0.43 -18.07 21.46
CA VAL A 28 0.99 -19.32 20.93
C VAL A 28 1.99 -20.02 21.86
N ASP A 29 2.42 -19.38 22.94
CA ASP A 29 3.30 -19.97 23.95
C ASP A 29 2.60 -19.98 25.31
N GLU A 30 2.15 -21.17 25.72
CA GLU A 30 1.48 -21.39 27.00
C GLU A 30 2.35 -21.00 28.21
N SER A 31 3.67 -21.03 28.08
CA SER A 31 4.60 -20.74 29.18
C SER A 31 4.86 -19.25 29.39
N THR A 32 4.63 -18.42 28.37
CA THR A 32 4.88 -16.97 28.42
C THR A 32 3.59 -16.14 28.35
N MET A 33 2.44 -16.77 28.09
CA MET A 33 1.16 -16.05 28.03
C MET A 33 0.86 -15.35 29.37
N PRO A 34 0.37 -14.10 29.36
CA PRO A 34 0.03 -13.41 30.60
C PRO A 34 -1.15 -14.06 31.33
N GLU A 35 -1.16 -14.00 32.66
CA GLU A 35 -2.24 -14.55 33.48
C GLU A 35 -3.62 -14.02 33.04
N GLY A 36 -4.61 -14.91 32.92
CA GLY A 36 -5.98 -14.57 32.49
C GLY A 36 -6.21 -14.57 30.97
N ASN A 37 -5.18 -14.88 30.17
CA ASN A 37 -5.28 -15.04 28.72
C ASN A 37 -5.45 -16.51 28.31
N ALA A 38 -5.71 -16.74 27.03
CA ALA A 38 -5.85 -18.08 26.48
C ALA A 38 -4.59 -18.55 25.75
N PHE A 39 -4.31 -19.85 25.83
CA PHE A 39 -3.39 -20.51 24.92
C PHE A 39 -4.16 -20.95 23.67
N MET A 40 -3.61 -20.69 22.49
CA MET A 40 -4.24 -21.01 21.20
C MET A 40 -4.53 -22.52 21.05
N GLY A 41 -3.71 -23.38 21.66
CA GLY A 41 -3.92 -24.83 21.66
C GLY A 41 -5.07 -25.33 22.55
N TRP A 42 -5.75 -24.45 23.30
CA TRP A 42 -6.96 -24.81 24.04
C TRP A 42 -8.24 -24.73 23.20
N TYR A 43 -8.17 -24.09 22.03
CA TYR A 43 -9.32 -24.02 21.12
C TYR A 43 -9.53 -25.36 20.41
N GLN A 44 -10.80 -25.70 20.17
CA GLN A 44 -11.21 -27.01 19.71
C GLN A 44 -10.39 -27.45 18.48
N ASP A 45 -9.81 -28.65 18.59
CA ASP A 45 -9.06 -29.35 17.55
C ASP A 45 -7.88 -28.55 16.96
N THR A 46 -7.52 -27.43 17.60
CA THR A 46 -6.40 -26.57 17.20
C THR A 46 -5.12 -27.12 17.80
N THR A 47 -4.09 -27.27 16.96
CA THR A 47 -2.79 -27.74 17.41
C THR A 47 -1.79 -26.62 17.38
N VAL A 48 -0.94 -26.55 18.40
CA VAL A 48 0.20 -25.63 18.48
C VAL A 48 1.44 -26.46 18.74
N GLN A 49 2.39 -26.46 17.81
CA GLN A 49 3.62 -27.22 17.89
C GLN A 49 4.82 -26.29 17.73
N LYS A 50 5.74 -26.31 18.68
CA LYS A 50 7.01 -25.58 18.55
C LYS A 50 8.08 -26.48 17.93
N LYS A 51 8.65 -26.08 16.80
CA LYS A 51 9.75 -26.76 16.12
C LYS A 51 10.76 -25.74 15.62
N ASP A 52 12.04 -25.96 15.92
CA ASP A 52 13.14 -25.08 15.50
C ASP A 52 12.88 -23.60 15.89
N ASP A 53 12.34 -23.39 17.09
CA ASP A 53 11.89 -22.09 17.64
C ASP A 53 10.72 -21.39 16.93
N ILE A 54 10.06 -22.08 15.99
CA ILE A 54 8.86 -21.60 15.29
C ILE A 54 7.62 -22.30 15.85
N TYR A 55 6.55 -21.55 16.11
CA TYR A 55 5.23 -22.10 16.46
C TYR A 55 4.41 -22.36 15.21
N TYR A 56 4.02 -23.60 15.01
CA TYR A 56 3.09 -24.02 13.97
C TYR A 56 1.71 -24.19 14.59
N VAL A 57 0.78 -23.33 14.18
CA VAL A 57 -0.61 -23.35 14.61
C VAL A 57 -1.46 -23.88 13.45
N THR A 58 -2.18 -24.98 13.65
CA THR A 58 -3.15 -25.49 12.67
C THR A 58 -4.53 -25.46 13.31
N MET A 59 -5.44 -24.68 12.72
CA MET A 59 -6.83 -24.59 13.19
C MET A 59 -7.60 -25.90 12.94
N GLY A 60 -8.45 -26.27 13.88
CA GLY A 60 -9.32 -27.45 13.77
C GLY A 60 -10.83 -27.13 13.82
N ALA A 61 -11.19 -25.87 14.01
CA ALA A 61 -12.55 -25.37 14.03
C ALA A 61 -12.55 -23.87 13.74
N ASP A 62 -13.73 -23.29 13.50
CA ASP A 62 -13.90 -21.83 13.52
C ASP A 62 -13.65 -21.30 14.94
N ILE A 63 -12.89 -20.21 15.05
CA ILE A 63 -12.44 -19.63 16.32
C ILE A 63 -12.81 -18.16 16.39
N SER A 64 -13.37 -17.76 17.53
CA SER A 64 -13.59 -16.36 17.92
C SER A 64 -12.60 -16.02 19.03
N THR A 65 -11.49 -15.35 18.68
CA THR A 65 -10.43 -14.94 19.62
C THR A 65 -9.61 -13.76 19.08
N ASP A 66 -8.94 -13.04 19.97
CA ASP A 66 -8.01 -11.98 19.62
C ASP A 66 -6.58 -12.55 19.72
N LEU A 67 -5.98 -12.97 18.60
CA LEU A 67 -4.66 -13.61 18.58
C LEU A 67 -3.54 -12.56 18.66
N ILE A 68 -2.60 -12.73 19.59
CA ILE A 68 -1.42 -11.87 19.73
C ILE A 68 -0.16 -12.67 19.43
N ILE A 69 0.66 -12.13 18.52
CA ILE A 69 2.01 -12.63 18.24
C ILE A 69 3.01 -11.69 18.91
N GLN A 70 3.74 -12.21 19.88
CA GLN A 70 4.64 -11.42 20.72
C GLN A 70 6.01 -11.20 20.08
N LYS A 71 6.75 -10.26 20.64
CA LYS A 71 8.15 -10.01 20.30
C LYS A 71 8.99 -11.27 20.47
N GLY A 72 9.74 -11.64 19.42
CA GLY A 72 10.60 -12.82 19.42
C GLY A 72 9.89 -14.13 19.11
N GLU A 73 8.56 -14.12 18.94
CA GLU A 73 7.81 -15.27 18.43
C GLU A 73 7.83 -15.27 16.90
N GLU A 74 8.06 -16.45 16.32
CA GLU A 74 7.87 -16.71 14.89
C GLU A 74 6.78 -17.77 14.75
N VAL A 75 5.72 -17.44 14.01
CA VAL A 75 4.49 -18.21 13.95
C VAL A 75 4.08 -18.48 12.51
N VAL A 76 3.72 -19.73 12.22
CA VAL A 76 2.99 -20.11 11.02
C VAL A 76 1.57 -20.49 11.43
N LEU A 77 0.61 -19.63 11.08
CA LEU A 77 -0.81 -19.89 11.27
C LEU A 77 -1.39 -20.49 9.99
N ASP A 78 -1.80 -21.75 10.10
CA ASP A 78 -2.55 -22.47 9.08
C ASP A 78 -4.04 -22.44 9.41
N LEU A 79 -4.79 -21.69 8.61
CA LEU A 79 -6.24 -21.55 8.74
C LEU A 79 -6.96 -22.87 8.47
N ASN A 80 -6.35 -23.78 7.69
CA ASN A 80 -6.85 -25.13 7.42
C ASN A 80 -8.36 -25.17 7.08
N GLY A 81 -8.83 -24.20 6.29
CA GLY A 81 -10.24 -24.13 5.85
C GLY A 81 -11.20 -23.47 6.83
N TYR A 82 -10.75 -23.07 8.03
CA TYR A 82 -11.57 -22.49 9.10
C TYR A 82 -11.48 -20.98 9.21
N THR A 83 -12.45 -20.39 9.91
CA THR A 83 -12.58 -18.95 10.13
C THR A 83 -11.98 -18.54 11.47
N LEU A 84 -11.10 -17.53 11.46
CA LEU A 84 -10.66 -16.78 12.61
C LEU A 84 -11.31 -15.39 12.60
N GLU A 85 -12.10 -15.10 13.62
CA GLU A 85 -12.69 -13.78 13.86
C GLU A 85 -12.24 -13.24 15.23
N ASN A 86 -12.17 -11.91 15.38
CA ASN A 86 -11.91 -11.29 16.68
C ASN A 86 -13.02 -11.64 17.67
N PHE A 87 -12.69 -11.78 18.95
CA PHE A 87 -13.68 -11.93 20.01
C PHE A 87 -14.19 -10.56 20.49
N THR A 88 -13.27 -9.59 20.63
CA THR A 88 -13.52 -8.26 21.20
C THR A 88 -13.71 -7.21 20.11
N LEU A 89 -14.86 -6.50 20.12
CA LEU A 89 -15.18 -5.49 19.09
C LEU A 89 -14.16 -4.37 18.95
N GLY A 90 -13.49 -4.02 20.05
CA GLY A 90 -12.45 -2.98 20.10
C GLY A 90 -11.03 -3.47 19.84
N CYS A 91 -10.87 -4.70 19.34
CA CYS A 91 -9.57 -5.33 19.10
C CYS A 91 -9.51 -5.96 17.71
N GLU A 92 -8.30 -6.24 17.26
CA GLU A 92 -8.03 -7.01 16.05
C GLU A 92 -8.27 -8.51 16.25
N ALA A 93 -8.55 -9.23 15.16
CA ALA A 93 -8.53 -10.69 15.20
C ALA A 93 -7.09 -11.20 15.35
N ILE A 94 -6.14 -10.49 14.74
CA ILE A 94 -4.71 -10.77 14.84
C ILE A 94 -3.95 -9.46 15.08
N LYS A 95 -3.11 -9.45 16.12
CA LYS A 95 -2.13 -8.39 16.35
C LYS A 95 -0.73 -8.98 16.36
N VAL A 96 0.09 -8.55 15.41
CA VAL A 96 1.53 -8.87 15.38
C VAL A 96 2.28 -7.71 16.03
N LEU A 97 2.87 -7.94 17.21
CA LEU A 97 3.63 -6.92 17.92
C LEU A 97 5.01 -6.71 17.28
N ALA A 98 5.64 -5.58 17.58
CA ALA A 98 6.99 -5.28 17.13
C ALA A 98 7.99 -6.38 17.49
N GLY A 99 8.70 -6.88 16.47
CA GLY A 99 9.63 -8.01 16.58
C GLY A 99 8.98 -9.40 16.62
N GLY A 100 7.65 -9.50 16.56
CA GLY A 100 6.95 -10.74 16.27
C GLY A 100 6.87 -11.00 14.77
N LYS A 101 6.78 -12.27 14.37
CA LYS A 101 6.67 -12.67 12.95
C LYS A 101 5.52 -13.64 12.75
N LEU A 102 4.70 -13.38 11.76
CA LEU A 102 3.56 -14.21 11.40
C LEU A 102 3.59 -14.55 9.91
N THR A 103 3.44 -15.83 9.59
CA THR A 103 3.08 -16.31 8.25
C THR A 103 1.68 -16.91 8.31
N ILE A 104 0.77 -16.47 7.44
CA ILE A 104 -0.58 -17.01 7.31
C ILE A 104 -0.66 -17.86 6.04
N VAL A 105 -1.12 -19.11 6.21
CA VAL A 105 -1.36 -20.05 5.13
C VAL A 105 -2.77 -20.65 5.26
N ASP A 106 -3.23 -21.31 4.21
CA ASP A 106 -4.40 -22.17 4.29
C ASP A 106 -4.09 -23.49 3.56
N SER A 107 -3.87 -24.55 4.33
CA SER A 107 -3.56 -25.87 3.80
C SER A 107 -4.78 -26.61 3.25
N SER A 108 -6.00 -26.14 3.53
CA SER A 108 -7.21 -26.86 3.10
C SER A 108 -7.27 -27.02 1.58
N ASP A 109 -7.90 -28.10 1.12
CA ASP A 109 -8.03 -28.37 -0.32
C ASP A 109 -8.86 -27.29 -1.02
N GLU A 110 -9.92 -26.82 -0.35
CA GLU A 110 -10.87 -25.84 -0.89
C GLU A 110 -10.43 -24.37 -0.72
N LYS A 111 -9.33 -24.13 0.02
CA LYS A 111 -8.81 -22.77 0.31
C LYS A 111 -9.85 -21.83 0.93
N THR A 112 -10.65 -22.33 1.87
CA THR A 112 -11.77 -21.60 2.50
C THR A 112 -11.41 -20.92 3.82
N GLY A 113 -10.20 -21.11 4.32
CA GLY A 113 -9.71 -20.51 5.55
C GLY A 113 -9.86 -19.00 5.48
N THR A 114 -10.41 -18.40 6.53
CA THR A 114 -10.83 -17.00 6.51
C THR A 114 -10.34 -16.26 7.75
N VAL A 115 -9.81 -15.05 7.58
CA VAL A 115 -9.63 -14.07 8.67
C VAL A 115 -10.62 -12.93 8.45
N THR A 116 -11.42 -12.64 9.48
CA THR A 116 -12.47 -11.62 9.40
C THR A 116 -12.66 -10.90 10.73
N GLN A 117 -13.64 -10.01 10.77
CA GLN A 117 -14.06 -9.28 11.95
C GLN A 117 -15.51 -9.60 12.30
N LYS A 118 -15.82 -9.56 13.59
CA LYS A 118 -17.19 -9.51 14.06
C LYS A 118 -17.89 -8.26 13.57
N GLU A 119 -19.20 -8.40 13.38
CA GLU A 119 -20.07 -7.28 13.06
C GLU A 119 -19.94 -6.17 14.14
N ASN A 120 -19.85 -4.92 13.69
CA ASN A 120 -19.63 -3.72 14.53
C ASN A 120 -18.24 -3.61 15.16
N SER A 121 -17.24 -4.36 14.67
CA SER A 121 -15.85 -4.16 15.08
C SER A 121 -15.38 -2.75 14.73
N THR A 122 -14.57 -2.16 15.60
CA THR A 122 -14.08 -0.78 15.49
C THR A 122 -12.58 -0.70 15.20
N TYR A 123 -11.98 -1.81 14.75
CA TYR A 123 -10.56 -1.97 14.48
C TYR A 123 -10.35 -2.79 13.20
N SER A 124 -9.12 -2.84 12.69
CA SER A 124 -8.72 -3.71 11.57
C SER A 124 -8.73 -5.19 11.95
N ALA A 125 -8.84 -6.09 10.95
CA ALA A 125 -8.87 -7.53 11.20
C ALA A 125 -7.48 -7.98 11.65
N ILE A 126 -6.47 -7.40 11.00
CA ILE A 126 -5.06 -7.60 11.31
C ILE A 126 -4.40 -6.23 11.52
N THR A 127 -3.66 -6.08 12.61
CA THR A 127 -2.67 -5.00 12.78
C THR A 127 -1.28 -5.64 12.80
N ASN A 128 -0.42 -5.22 11.88
CA ASN A 128 0.96 -5.68 11.81
C ASN A 128 1.94 -4.59 12.25
N GLN A 129 2.56 -4.77 13.41
CA GLN A 129 3.67 -3.94 13.91
C GLN A 129 5.02 -4.68 13.84
N GLY A 130 5.02 -5.94 13.39
CA GLY A 130 6.21 -6.78 13.24
C GLY A 130 6.44 -7.19 11.78
N THR A 131 6.57 -8.49 11.52
CA THR A 131 6.67 -9.03 10.16
C THR A 131 5.46 -9.89 9.85
N LEU A 132 4.77 -9.60 8.74
CA LEU A 132 3.62 -10.37 8.27
C LEU A 132 3.87 -10.90 6.86
N VAL A 133 3.69 -12.20 6.66
CA VAL A 133 3.64 -12.85 5.35
C VAL A 133 2.27 -13.50 5.17
N ILE A 134 1.57 -13.18 4.09
CA ILE A 134 0.32 -13.84 3.72
C ILE A 134 0.58 -14.67 2.46
N GLN A 135 0.48 -16.00 2.56
CA GLN A 135 0.66 -16.90 1.42
C GLN A 135 -0.67 -17.43 0.87
N GLY A 136 -1.74 -17.38 1.66
CA GLY A 136 -3.06 -17.87 1.27
C GLY A 136 -4.13 -17.58 2.32
N GLY A 137 -5.35 -18.01 2.01
CA GLY A 137 -6.55 -17.73 2.80
C GLY A 137 -7.40 -16.60 2.24
N ASN A 138 -8.55 -16.40 2.86
CA ASN A 138 -9.52 -15.35 2.55
C ASN A 138 -9.49 -14.30 3.63
N PHE A 139 -9.51 -13.03 3.25
CA PHE A 139 -9.50 -11.91 4.17
C PHE A 139 -10.67 -11.02 3.81
N THR A 140 -11.62 -10.86 4.73
CA THR A 140 -12.88 -10.20 4.42
C THR A 140 -13.26 -9.17 5.46
N THR A 141 -13.91 -8.10 5.01
CA THR A 141 -14.63 -7.19 5.90
C THR A 141 -15.80 -6.53 5.19
N ASN A 142 -16.87 -6.28 5.94
CA ASN A 142 -17.96 -5.39 5.57
C ASN A 142 -18.02 -4.14 6.48
N GLN A 143 -17.00 -3.97 7.34
CA GLN A 143 -16.88 -2.85 8.26
C GLN A 143 -16.12 -1.70 7.59
N ASN A 144 -16.25 -0.48 8.13
CA ASN A 144 -15.52 0.69 7.63
C ASN A 144 -14.11 0.79 8.24
N PHE A 145 -13.41 -0.35 8.33
CA PHE A 145 -12.02 -0.47 8.80
C PHE A 145 -11.17 -1.26 7.81
N TYR A 146 -9.85 -1.11 7.90
CA TYR A 146 -8.93 -1.90 7.07
C TYR A 146 -9.11 -3.39 7.37
N ILE A 147 -8.93 -4.25 6.37
CA ILE A 147 -8.65 -5.66 6.62
C ILE A 147 -7.29 -5.77 7.30
N VAL A 148 -6.27 -5.13 6.71
CA VAL A 148 -4.92 -5.08 7.27
C VAL A 148 -4.47 -3.64 7.46
N ARG A 149 -4.14 -3.29 8.69
CA ARG A 149 -3.36 -2.10 9.02
C ARG A 149 -1.90 -2.52 9.14
N ASN A 150 -1.10 -2.21 8.13
CA ASN A 150 0.33 -2.48 8.15
C ASN A 150 1.09 -1.28 8.70
N GLU A 151 1.77 -1.47 9.82
CA GLU A 151 2.65 -0.51 10.49
C GLU A 151 4.13 -0.94 10.41
N ALA A 152 4.47 -2.04 9.73
CA ALA A 152 5.84 -2.54 9.64
C ALA A 152 6.08 -3.25 8.30
N ASP A 153 6.74 -4.41 8.30
CA ASP A 153 7.07 -5.17 7.08
C ASP A 153 5.96 -6.18 6.78
N MET A 154 5.37 -6.06 5.59
CA MET A 154 4.36 -7.00 5.11
C MET A 154 4.67 -7.49 3.69
N THR A 155 4.52 -8.78 3.46
CA THR A 155 4.56 -9.40 2.13
C THR A 155 3.29 -10.20 1.86
N ILE A 156 2.64 -9.95 0.72
CA ILE A 156 1.51 -10.75 0.24
C ILE A 156 2.01 -11.59 -0.94
N GLU A 157 2.06 -12.90 -0.74
CA GLU A 157 2.44 -13.89 -1.76
C GLU A 157 1.22 -14.56 -2.39
N GLY A 158 0.03 -14.33 -1.86
CA GLY A 158 -1.23 -14.87 -2.37
C GLY A 158 -2.41 -14.57 -1.44
N GLY A 159 -3.53 -15.25 -1.69
CA GLY A 159 -4.78 -15.08 -0.93
C GLY A 159 -5.81 -14.20 -1.64
N LYS A 160 -7.02 -14.18 -1.07
CA LYS A 160 -8.16 -13.43 -1.61
C LYS A 160 -8.66 -12.42 -0.59
N PHE A 161 -8.75 -11.17 -1.00
CA PHE A 161 -9.16 -10.05 -0.16
C PHE A 161 -10.46 -9.45 -0.68
N THR A 162 -11.44 -9.26 0.19
CA THR A 162 -12.73 -8.66 -0.19
C THR A 162 -13.20 -7.67 0.86
N SER A 163 -13.33 -6.40 0.47
CA SER A 163 -13.83 -5.33 1.33
C SER A 163 -15.07 -4.69 0.70
N THR A 164 -16.20 -4.78 1.41
CA THR A 164 -17.42 -4.02 1.03
C THR A 164 -17.59 -2.74 1.85
N GLY A 165 -16.64 -2.45 2.76
CA GLY A 165 -16.61 -1.24 3.57
C GLY A 165 -16.24 0.00 2.77
N ASN A 166 -16.66 1.16 3.26
CA ASN A 166 -16.34 2.47 2.69
C ASN A 166 -15.03 3.04 3.28
N THR A 167 -13.98 2.23 3.25
CA THR A 167 -12.61 2.61 3.60
C THR A 167 -11.64 1.78 2.76
N SER A 168 -10.36 2.18 2.73
CA SER A 168 -9.35 1.39 2.02
C SER A 168 -9.29 -0.04 2.58
N MET A 169 -9.01 -1.03 1.75
CA MET A 169 -8.90 -2.42 2.19
C MET A 169 -7.60 -2.65 2.99
N ILE A 170 -6.47 -2.16 2.50
CA ILE A 170 -5.17 -2.21 3.18
C ILE A 170 -4.69 -0.79 3.44
N GLY A 171 -4.41 -0.51 4.71
CA GLY A 171 -3.74 0.71 5.14
C GLY A 171 -2.27 0.44 5.39
N ASN A 172 -1.40 0.88 4.47
CA ASN A 172 0.03 0.95 4.74
C ASN A 172 0.29 2.30 5.42
N ILE A 173 0.25 2.29 6.76
CA ILE A 173 0.28 3.50 7.58
C ILE A 173 0.90 3.23 8.95
N ARG A 174 1.83 4.09 9.37
CA ARG A 174 2.24 4.23 10.75
C ARG A 174 2.35 5.71 11.10
N THR A 175 1.68 6.12 12.17
CA THR A 175 1.64 7.52 12.61
C THR A 175 2.47 7.75 13.87
N THR A 176 2.80 6.69 14.61
CA THR A 176 3.56 6.77 15.85
C THR A 176 4.61 5.66 15.95
N ASP A 177 5.73 5.95 16.62
CA ASP A 177 6.73 4.95 17.00
C ASP A 177 6.18 3.97 18.06
N GLU A 178 7.02 3.07 18.58
CA GLU A 178 6.62 2.08 19.59
C GLU A 178 6.25 2.73 20.94
N GLU A 179 6.82 3.90 21.22
CA GLU A 179 6.58 4.71 22.41
C GLU A 179 5.36 5.64 22.28
N GLY A 180 4.75 5.70 21.09
CA GLY A 180 3.58 6.54 20.80
C GLY A 180 3.93 7.99 20.39
N ASN A 181 5.21 8.30 20.14
CA ASN A 181 5.60 9.60 19.60
C ASN A 181 5.31 9.65 18.10
N GLU A 182 5.02 10.84 17.59
CA GLU A 182 4.80 11.07 16.16
C GLU A 182 6.04 10.71 15.34
N ILE A 183 5.84 9.95 14.26
CA ILE A 183 6.91 9.61 13.31
C ILE A 183 7.18 10.81 12.41
N LEU A 184 8.44 11.23 12.34
CA LEU A 184 8.88 12.32 11.48
C LEU A 184 8.97 11.87 9.99
N GLU A 185 8.87 12.83 9.07
CA GLU A 185 8.73 12.63 7.61
C GLU A 185 9.83 11.80 6.90
N ASN A 186 10.88 11.38 7.60
CA ASN A 186 12.06 10.73 7.03
C ASN A 186 12.32 9.30 7.56
N GLU A 187 11.47 8.78 8.44
CA GLU A 187 11.52 7.38 8.86
C GLU A 187 10.55 6.56 8.01
N VAL A 188 11.08 5.86 7.01
CA VAL A 188 10.27 5.05 6.10
C VAL A 188 9.86 3.74 6.77
N ILE A 189 8.74 3.79 7.46
CA ILE A 189 8.06 2.65 8.08
C ILE A 189 6.58 3.01 8.00
N PRO A 190 5.73 2.26 7.28
CA PRO A 190 5.81 0.82 6.89
C PRO A 190 6.22 0.48 5.44
N LYS A 191 6.54 -0.80 5.19
CA LYS A 191 6.77 -1.40 3.86
C LYS A 191 5.77 -2.53 3.55
N LEU A 192 5.14 -2.45 2.39
CA LEU A 192 4.26 -3.49 1.83
C LEU A 192 4.79 -3.98 0.48
N VAL A 193 4.93 -5.29 0.32
CA VAL A 193 5.26 -5.94 -0.95
C VAL A 193 4.11 -6.85 -1.37
N VAL A 194 3.52 -6.60 -2.54
CA VAL A 194 2.50 -7.47 -3.15
C VAL A 194 3.15 -8.24 -4.28
N LYS A 195 3.29 -9.56 -4.14
CA LYS A 195 3.81 -10.45 -5.18
C LYS A 195 2.69 -11.11 -5.99
N ASP A 196 1.58 -11.43 -5.33
CA ASP A 196 0.39 -12.01 -5.96
C ASP A 196 -0.85 -11.80 -5.07
N GLY A 197 -2.02 -12.23 -5.53
CA GLY A 197 -3.28 -12.22 -4.80
C GLY A 197 -4.45 -11.63 -5.59
N GLU A 198 -5.66 -11.87 -5.11
CA GLU A 198 -6.90 -11.30 -5.66
C GLU A 198 -7.49 -10.30 -4.67
N PHE A 199 -7.68 -9.05 -5.09
CA PHE A 199 -8.19 -7.99 -4.22
C PHE A 199 -9.39 -7.32 -4.86
N HIS A 200 -10.50 -7.27 -4.12
CA HIS A 200 -11.71 -6.60 -4.54
C HIS A 200 -12.24 -5.68 -3.45
N ALA A 201 -12.18 -4.37 -3.68
CA ALA A 201 -12.59 -3.35 -2.71
C ALA A 201 -13.68 -2.44 -3.30
N VAL A 202 -14.70 -2.11 -2.51
CA VAL A 202 -15.65 -1.06 -2.87
C VAL A 202 -14.95 0.31 -2.92
N SER A 203 -14.07 0.59 -1.95
CA SER A 203 -13.24 1.80 -1.91
C SER A 203 -11.81 1.49 -2.40
N ASN A 204 -10.79 2.16 -1.86
CA ASN A 204 -9.41 1.92 -2.30
C ASN A 204 -8.98 0.48 -1.99
N VAL A 205 -8.18 -0.14 -2.85
CA VAL A 205 -7.53 -1.42 -2.48
C VAL A 205 -6.38 -1.14 -1.51
N ILE A 206 -5.40 -0.34 -1.93
CA ILE A 206 -4.27 0.06 -1.09
C ILE A 206 -4.27 1.58 -0.91
N ILE A 207 -4.13 2.03 0.34
CA ILE A 207 -3.65 3.39 0.63
C ILE A 207 -2.22 3.31 1.18
N ASN A 208 -1.30 3.95 0.47
CA ASN A 208 0.10 4.11 0.90
C ASN A 208 0.26 5.50 1.49
N ASN A 209 0.28 5.61 2.83
CA ASN A 209 0.35 6.91 3.48
C ASN A 209 1.77 7.50 3.42
N GLN A 210 1.92 8.75 3.86
CA GLN A 210 3.24 9.37 4.05
C GLN A 210 4.17 8.44 4.86
N ASN A 211 5.46 8.57 4.65
CA ASN A 211 6.49 7.75 5.34
C ASN A 211 6.39 6.24 5.08
N SER A 212 5.72 5.83 3.99
CA SER A 212 5.49 4.42 3.67
C SER A 212 6.04 4.04 2.30
N VAL A 213 6.30 2.74 2.08
CA VAL A 213 6.72 2.17 0.79
C VAL A 213 5.77 1.04 0.38
N VAL A 214 5.35 1.06 -0.89
CA VAL A 214 4.64 -0.04 -1.54
C VAL A 214 5.41 -0.52 -2.78
N GLU A 215 5.59 -1.83 -2.89
CA GLU A 215 6.08 -2.51 -4.09
C GLU A 215 5.02 -3.48 -4.59
N ILE A 216 4.53 -3.29 -5.82
CA ILE A 216 3.55 -4.19 -6.46
C ILE A 216 4.25 -4.91 -7.61
N ASN A 217 4.42 -6.22 -7.43
CA ASN A 217 5.13 -7.12 -8.33
C ASN A 217 4.21 -8.20 -8.93
N GLY A 218 2.89 -8.08 -8.72
CA GLY A 218 1.88 -9.01 -9.23
C GLY A 218 0.52 -8.83 -8.54
N GLY A 219 -0.38 -9.77 -8.77
CA GLY A 219 -1.75 -9.76 -8.25
C GLY A 219 -2.75 -8.97 -9.12
N THR A 220 -4.04 -9.10 -8.77
CA THR A 220 -5.16 -8.40 -9.41
C THR A 220 -5.89 -7.54 -8.38
N LEU A 221 -5.77 -6.22 -8.50
CA LEU A 221 -6.32 -5.23 -7.57
C LEU A 221 -7.48 -4.48 -8.24
N VAL A 222 -8.70 -4.69 -7.75
CA VAL A 222 -9.91 -4.06 -8.29
C VAL A 222 -10.56 -3.16 -7.24
N SER A 223 -10.74 -1.89 -7.59
CA SER A 223 -11.53 -0.91 -6.85
C SER A 223 -12.81 -0.58 -7.61
N GLU A 224 -13.97 -0.74 -6.98
CA GLU A 224 -15.25 -0.38 -7.61
C GLU A 224 -15.43 1.15 -7.69
N LYS A 225 -15.16 1.88 -6.59
CA LYS A 225 -15.56 3.28 -6.41
C LYS A 225 -14.44 4.18 -5.91
N ALA A 226 -13.18 3.79 -6.06
CA ALA A 226 -12.04 4.62 -5.72
C ALA A 226 -10.81 4.22 -6.54
N TYR A 227 -9.63 4.08 -5.92
CA TYR A 227 -8.38 3.79 -6.61
C TYR A 227 -7.86 2.40 -6.25
N ALA A 228 -7.27 1.67 -7.20
CA ALA A 228 -6.52 0.47 -6.87
C ALA A 228 -5.32 0.83 -5.96
N LEU A 229 -4.68 1.97 -6.22
CA LEU A 229 -3.63 2.53 -5.38
C LEU A 229 -3.84 4.04 -5.13
N ASP A 230 -4.00 4.42 -3.87
CA ASP A 230 -3.98 5.81 -3.40
C ASP A 230 -2.63 6.07 -2.71
N ASN A 231 -1.70 6.72 -3.41
CA ASN A 231 -0.31 6.85 -3.02
C ASN A 231 0.05 8.26 -2.52
N LEU A 232 0.53 8.35 -1.28
CA LEU A 232 1.00 9.56 -0.64
C LEU A 232 2.52 9.54 -0.34
N ALA A 233 3.22 8.50 -0.79
CA ALA A 233 4.64 8.28 -0.51
C ALA A 233 5.31 7.54 -1.68
N THR A 234 6.21 6.61 -1.41
CA THR A 234 7.00 5.92 -2.43
C THR A 234 6.28 4.64 -2.88
N ALA A 235 6.02 4.52 -4.18
CA ALA A 235 5.44 3.34 -4.79
C ALA A 235 6.25 2.87 -6.00
N THR A 236 6.38 1.55 -6.15
CA THR A 236 6.94 0.92 -7.35
C THR A 236 5.98 -0.16 -7.86
N VAL A 237 5.67 -0.16 -9.15
CA VAL A 237 4.85 -1.18 -9.81
C VAL A 237 5.66 -1.82 -10.93
N THR A 238 5.95 -3.11 -10.80
CA THR A 238 6.70 -3.91 -11.78
C THR A 238 5.82 -4.89 -12.54
N ASN A 239 4.69 -5.30 -11.96
CA ASN A 239 3.72 -6.18 -12.59
C ASN A 239 2.39 -6.13 -11.83
N GLY A 240 1.41 -6.91 -12.30
CA GLY A 240 0.06 -6.98 -11.73
C GLY A 240 -0.95 -6.16 -12.52
N THR A 241 -2.22 -6.30 -12.16
CA THR A 241 -3.34 -5.59 -12.78
C THR A 241 -4.00 -4.68 -11.75
N LEU A 242 -3.98 -3.37 -11.99
CA LEU A 242 -4.61 -2.37 -11.14
C LEU A 242 -5.81 -1.78 -11.88
N THR A 243 -7.01 -2.01 -11.35
CA THR A 243 -8.27 -1.59 -11.95
C THR A 243 -9.03 -0.66 -11.02
N SER A 244 -9.47 0.47 -11.55
CA SER A 244 -10.57 1.24 -10.98
C SER A 244 -11.77 1.20 -11.94
N GLU A 245 -12.96 0.94 -11.41
CA GLU A 245 -14.20 0.95 -12.21
C GLU A 245 -14.85 2.33 -12.28
N SER A 246 -14.39 3.31 -11.47
CA SER A 246 -15.02 4.63 -11.36
C SER A 246 -14.06 5.82 -11.53
N TYR A 247 -12.75 5.61 -11.39
CA TYR A 247 -11.73 6.65 -11.42
C TYR A 247 -10.50 6.16 -12.20
N SER A 248 -9.41 6.93 -12.16
CA SER A 248 -8.08 6.44 -12.53
C SER A 248 -7.69 5.25 -11.64
N ALA A 249 -6.94 4.29 -12.18
CA ALA A 249 -6.42 3.16 -11.42
C ALA A 249 -5.53 3.62 -10.25
N ILE A 250 -4.71 4.65 -10.46
CA ILE A 250 -3.78 5.19 -9.46
C ILE A 250 -4.06 6.67 -9.20
N ARG A 251 -4.10 7.05 -7.92
CA ARG A 251 -4.00 8.44 -7.49
C ARG A 251 -2.67 8.69 -6.78
N MET A 252 -1.96 9.71 -7.23
CA MET A 252 -0.87 10.35 -6.51
C MET A 252 -1.47 11.49 -5.69
N ASN A 253 -1.48 11.34 -4.37
CA ASN A 253 -2.27 12.16 -3.46
C ASN A 253 -1.37 12.97 -2.52
N VAL A 254 -1.56 14.29 -2.53
CA VAL A 254 -0.93 15.22 -1.59
C VAL A 254 -1.98 15.69 -0.61
N ARG A 255 -1.79 15.33 0.66
CA ARG A 255 -2.58 15.86 1.78
C ARG A 255 -1.78 16.97 2.47
N GLY A 256 -2.18 18.22 2.29
CA GLY A 256 -1.52 19.38 2.87
C GLY A 256 -1.11 20.41 1.82
N GLU A 257 -0.39 21.43 2.27
CA GLU A 257 0.08 22.53 1.40
C GLU A 257 1.40 22.21 0.69
N GLU A 258 2.14 21.20 1.16
CA GLU A 258 3.45 20.81 0.64
C GLU A 258 3.44 19.38 0.10
N ILE A 259 4.15 19.16 -1.00
CA ILE A 259 4.34 17.84 -1.59
C ILE A 259 5.26 17.02 -0.65
N PRO A 260 4.85 15.83 -0.18
CA PRO A 260 5.70 14.99 0.65
C PRO A 260 7.02 14.68 -0.06
N LYS A 261 8.15 14.80 0.65
CA LYS A 261 9.48 14.61 0.05
C LYS A 261 9.70 13.24 -0.58
N ASN A 262 9.03 12.22 -0.06
CA ASN A 262 9.12 10.84 -0.54
C ASN A 262 7.97 10.44 -1.47
N LEU A 263 7.11 11.38 -1.88
CA LEU A 263 6.07 11.10 -2.86
C LEU A 263 6.71 10.77 -4.21
N SER A 264 6.60 9.52 -4.64
CA SER A 264 7.09 9.08 -5.94
C SER A 264 6.36 7.83 -6.41
N LEU A 265 6.29 7.65 -7.73
CA LEU A 265 5.76 6.47 -8.37
C LEU A 265 6.66 6.06 -9.53
N THR A 266 7.18 4.84 -9.46
CA THR A 266 7.91 4.22 -10.57
C THR A 266 7.07 3.08 -11.14
N ILE A 267 6.83 3.11 -12.45
CA ILE A 267 6.17 2.03 -13.19
C ILE A 267 7.13 1.49 -14.25
N ASN A 268 7.43 0.20 -14.15
CA ASN A 268 8.24 -0.54 -15.11
C ASN A 268 7.58 -1.86 -15.55
N GLY A 269 6.25 -1.95 -15.40
CA GLY A 269 5.41 -3.01 -15.93
C GLY A 269 4.01 -3.01 -15.31
N GLY A 270 3.20 -4.01 -15.67
CA GLY A 270 1.82 -4.16 -15.21
C GLY A 270 0.76 -3.66 -16.19
N SER A 271 -0.50 -3.84 -15.80
CA SER A 271 -1.70 -3.44 -16.56
C SER A 271 -2.57 -2.51 -15.71
N PHE A 272 -2.99 -1.38 -16.27
CA PHE A 272 -3.76 -0.36 -15.58
C PHE A 272 -5.06 -0.10 -16.33
N VAL A 273 -6.18 -0.25 -15.63
CA VAL A 273 -7.51 -0.18 -16.22
C VAL A 273 -8.35 0.84 -15.47
N SER A 274 -8.83 1.84 -16.20
CA SER A 274 -9.76 2.86 -15.72
C SER A 274 -10.91 3.00 -16.73
N PRO A 275 -12.01 3.68 -16.37
CA PRO A 275 -13.07 4.00 -17.33
C PRO A 275 -12.52 4.85 -18.48
N LYS A 276 -13.11 4.73 -19.67
CA LYS A 276 -12.64 5.45 -20.88
C LYS A 276 -12.81 6.96 -20.79
N GLU A 277 -13.70 7.42 -19.93
CA GLU A 277 -13.94 8.81 -19.61
C GLU A 277 -12.91 9.40 -18.64
N ALA A 278 -12.10 8.56 -17.98
CA ALA A 278 -10.97 9.03 -17.19
C ALA A 278 -9.94 9.66 -18.14
N LYS A 279 -9.38 10.81 -17.75
CA LYS A 279 -8.37 11.50 -18.58
C LYS A 279 -7.07 10.70 -18.71
N SER A 280 -6.76 9.89 -17.70
CA SER A 280 -5.52 9.14 -17.54
C SER A 280 -5.74 8.01 -16.54
N ASP A 281 -4.95 6.94 -16.61
CA ASP A 281 -4.91 5.88 -15.59
C ASP A 281 -4.17 6.29 -14.31
N ILE A 282 -3.43 7.40 -14.38
CA ILE A 282 -2.70 8.01 -13.27
C ILE A 282 -3.17 9.45 -13.12
N VAL A 283 -3.64 9.81 -11.94
CA VAL A 283 -4.03 11.19 -11.63
C VAL A 283 -3.19 11.76 -10.49
N PHE A 284 -2.77 13.02 -10.62
CA PHE A 284 -2.11 13.78 -9.55
C PHE A 284 -3.15 14.67 -8.88
N ALA A 285 -3.26 14.60 -7.55
CA ALA A 285 -4.25 15.32 -6.77
C ALA A 285 -3.60 16.08 -5.61
N LEU A 286 -3.88 17.39 -5.54
CA LEU A 286 -3.54 18.27 -4.42
C LEU A 286 -4.81 18.53 -3.60
N GLY A 287 -5.01 17.74 -2.54
CA GLY A 287 -6.29 17.68 -1.84
C GLY A 287 -7.43 17.22 -2.77
N ASP A 288 -8.49 18.02 -2.88
CA ASP A 288 -9.65 17.75 -3.75
C ASP A 288 -9.46 18.26 -5.19
N ILE A 289 -8.31 18.85 -5.51
CA ILE A 289 -8.05 19.47 -6.81
C ILE A 289 -7.13 18.55 -7.63
N GLU A 290 -7.58 18.19 -8.82
CA GLU A 290 -6.73 17.55 -9.82
C GLU A 290 -5.65 18.54 -10.28
N ALA A 291 -4.39 18.12 -10.19
CA ALA A 291 -3.23 18.91 -10.52
C ALA A 291 -2.54 18.36 -11.79
N PRO A 292 -1.72 19.19 -12.47
CA PRO A 292 -1.00 18.74 -13.66
C PRO A 292 -0.08 17.56 -13.38
N ALA A 293 0.10 16.70 -14.37
CA ALA A 293 1.11 15.64 -14.34
C ALA A 293 2.51 16.23 -14.07
N SER A 294 3.33 15.48 -13.32
CA SER A 294 4.72 15.83 -13.02
C SER A 294 5.61 14.61 -13.23
N THR A 295 6.57 14.75 -14.15
CA THR A 295 7.62 13.75 -14.41
C THR A 295 8.64 13.64 -13.28
N ASP A 296 8.70 14.64 -12.39
CA ASP A 296 9.60 14.63 -11.23
C ASP A 296 9.11 13.65 -10.14
N LEU A 297 7.82 13.33 -10.15
CA LEU A 297 7.17 12.46 -9.15
C LEU A 297 6.75 11.10 -9.73
N VAL A 298 6.50 11.04 -11.04
CA VAL A 298 6.05 9.82 -11.70
C VAL A 298 6.99 9.50 -12.85
N THR A 299 7.49 8.28 -12.87
CA THR A 299 8.32 7.75 -13.95
C THR A 299 7.66 6.49 -14.52
N VAL A 300 7.31 6.51 -15.81
CA VAL A 300 6.74 5.37 -16.52
C VAL A 300 7.69 4.92 -17.63
N THR A 301 8.07 3.65 -17.60
CA THR A 301 9.06 3.06 -18.54
C THR A 301 8.55 1.82 -19.27
N ALA A 302 7.45 1.22 -18.79
CA ALA A 302 6.76 0.11 -19.42
C ALA A 302 5.34 -0.02 -18.83
N GLY A 303 4.53 -0.92 -19.39
CA GLY A 303 3.18 -1.25 -18.93
C GLY A 303 2.11 -1.02 -19.99
N THR A 304 0.91 -1.51 -19.71
CA THR A 304 -0.28 -1.35 -20.56
C THR A 304 -1.33 -0.54 -19.81
N PHE A 305 -1.90 0.46 -20.46
CA PHE A 305 -2.77 1.49 -19.90
C PHE A 305 -4.02 1.62 -20.76
N SER A 306 -5.20 1.69 -20.15
CA SER A 306 -6.45 1.94 -20.86
C SER A 306 -6.62 3.39 -21.34
N ASN A 307 -5.91 4.35 -20.72
CA ASN A 307 -6.01 5.79 -21.00
C ASN A 307 -4.64 6.46 -21.15
N ASP A 308 -4.64 7.76 -21.49
CA ASP A 308 -3.41 8.49 -21.81
C ASP A 308 -2.46 8.69 -20.65
N VAL A 309 -1.23 8.20 -20.80
CA VAL A 309 -0.13 8.39 -19.83
C VAL A 309 1.07 9.12 -20.43
N SER A 310 0.96 9.63 -21.66
CA SER A 310 2.06 10.29 -22.39
C SER A 310 2.75 11.41 -21.59
N ALA A 311 2.01 12.10 -20.71
CA ALA A 311 2.51 13.17 -19.85
C ALA A 311 3.51 12.72 -18.76
N PHE A 312 3.66 11.40 -18.53
CA PHE A 312 4.54 10.83 -17.49
C PHE A 312 5.78 10.13 -18.06
N LEU A 313 5.97 10.15 -19.39
CA LEU A 313 7.08 9.49 -20.06
C LEU A 313 8.29 10.43 -20.17
N GLY A 314 9.49 9.88 -19.98
CA GLY A 314 10.73 10.56 -20.35
C GLY A 314 10.99 10.47 -21.86
N ASP A 315 11.91 11.31 -22.38
CA ASP A 315 12.19 11.45 -23.82
C ASP A 315 12.55 10.13 -24.53
N ALA A 316 13.11 9.17 -23.82
CA ALA A 316 13.51 7.86 -24.35
C ALA A 316 12.35 6.89 -24.58
N TYR A 317 11.12 7.23 -24.17
CA TYR A 317 9.95 6.35 -24.23
C TYR A 317 8.84 6.96 -25.09
N GLU A 318 7.98 6.10 -25.62
CA GLU A 318 6.78 6.47 -26.36
C GLU A 318 5.60 5.57 -26.00
N VAL A 319 4.40 6.02 -26.35
CA VAL A 319 3.17 5.23 -26.28
C VAL A 319 2.83 4.73 -27.67
N VAL A 320 2.57 3.42 -27.79
CA VAL A 320 1.94 2.82 -28.96
C VAL A 320 0.57 2.27 -28.59
N THR A 321 -0.35 2.19 -29.54
CA THR A 321 -1.69 1.64 -29.31
C THR A 321 -1.73 0.17 -29.75
N ASP A 322 -2.20 -0.72 -28.88
CA ASP A 322 -2.39 -2.13 -29.20
C ASP A 322 -3.69 -2.37 -30.01
N GLU A 323 -3.94 -3.63 -30.40
CA GLU A 323 -5.12 -4.01 -31.18
C GLU A 323 -6.45 -3.83 -30.42
N GLN A 324 -6.40 -3.75 -29.09
CA GLN A 324 -7.53 -3.55 -28.20
C GLN A 324 -7.79 -2.07 -27.90
N GLY A 325 -6.91 -1.18 -28.38
CA GLY A 325 -6.98 0.25 -28.16
C GLY A 325 -6.33 0.71 -26.86
N ASN A 326 -5.60 -0.15 -26.15
CA ASN A 326 -4.84 0.24 -24.98
C ASN A 326 -3.52 0.89 -25.39
N GLN A 327 -3.01 1.75 -24.52
CA GLN A 327 -1.71 2.37 -24.61
C GLN A 327 -0.62 1.47 -24.00
N VAL A 328 0.40 1.17 -24.78
CA VAL A 328 1.56 0.38 -24.35
C VAL A 328 2.78 1.28 -24.36
N VAL A 329 3.47 1.35 -23.22
CA VAL A 329 4.71 2.14 -23.10
C VAL A 329 5.90 1.28 -23.52
N GLN A 330 6.73 1.81 -24.42
CA GLN A 330 7.94 1.15 -24.90
C GLN A 330 9.10 2.14 -25.05
N LYS A 331 10.33 1.63 -25.07
CA LYS A 331 11.52 2.44 -25.40
C LYS A 331 11.46 2.79 -26.90
N LYS A 332 11.75 4.04 -27.26
CA LYS A 332 11.90 4.45 -28.65
C LYS A 332 13.07 3.70 -29.28
N ASP A 333 12.88 3.24 -30.51
CA ASP A 333 14.00 2.76 -31.32
C ASP A 333 14.99 3.92 -31.52
N GLU A 334 16.25 3.72 -31.11
CA GLU A 334 17.31 4.67 -31.43
C GLU A 334 17.43 4.71 -32.97
N ALA A 335 17.20 5.88 -33.56
CA ALA A 335 17.38 6.06 -34.99
C ALA A 335 18.78 5.56 -35.37
N PRO A 336 18.94 4.81 -36.48
CA PRO A 336 20.25 4.40 -36.95
C PRO A 336 21.12 5.64 -37.04
N VAL A 337 22.25 5.65 -36.32
CA VAL A 337 23.26 6.69 -36.48
C VAL A 337 23.62 6.69 -37.96
N GLU A 338 23.24 7.74 -38.69
CA GLU A 338 23.65 7.83 -40.09
C GLU A 338 25.17 7.71 -40.13
N PRO A 339 25.71 6.80 -40.97
CA PRO A 339 27.16 6.65 -41.05
C PRO A 339 27.74 8.01 -41.42
N VAL A 340 28.55 8.55 -40.52
CA VAL A 340 29.32 9.77 -40.77
C VAL A 340 30.13 9.50 -42.03
N GLU A 341 29.82 10.18 -43.14
CA GLU A 341 30.65 10.12 -44.34
C GLU A 341 32.09 10.45 -43.92
N PRO A 342 33.07 9.59 -44.23
CA PRO A 342 34.46 9.88 -43.90
C PRO A 342 34.85 11.17 -44.61
N THR A 343 35.12 12.21 -43.82
CA THR A 343 35.71 13.44 -44.33
C THR A 343 37.04 13.09 -45.00
N GLU A 344 37.12 13.44 -46.28
CA GLU A 344 38.31 13.30 -47.11
C GLU A 344 39.50 13.96 -46.39
N PRO A 345 40.66 13.29 -46.25
CA PRO A 345 41.80 13.85 -45.53
C PRO A 345 42.31 15.09 -46.26
N GLU A 346 42.30 16.24 -45.60
CA GLU A 346 42.93 17.45 -46.11
C GLU A 346 44.43 17.22 -46.36
N GLU A 347 44.90 17.61 -47.55
CA GLU A 347 46.31 17.57 -47.91
C GLU A 347 47.15 18.44 -46.95
N PRO A 348 48.35 17.99 -46.53
CA PRO A 348 49.19 18.77 -45.64
C PRO A 348 49.76 19.99 -46.36
N SER A 349 49.38 21.18 -45.90
CA SER A 349 50.05 22.43 -46.29
C SER A 349 51.38 22.58 -45.53
N ASN A 350 52.42 22.97 -46.27
CA ASN A 350 53.80 23.11 -45.80
C ASN A 350 53.96 24.33 -44.86
N PRO A 351 54.90 24.32 -43.90
CA PRO A 351 55.00 25.35 -42.87
C PRO A 351 55.75 26.58 -43.39
N SER A 352 55.20 27.76 -43.12
CA SER A 352 55.93 29.04 -43.19
C SER A 352 56.34 29.44 -41.79
N GLU A 353 57.65 29.38 -41.52
CA GLU A 353 58.29 30.02 -40.38
C GLU A 353 58.18 31.54 -40.51
N GLU A 354 57.72 32.24 -39.46
CA GLU A 354 58.27 33.51 -39.01
C GLU A 354 57.58 33.98 -37.71
N ILE A 355 58.37 34.07 -36.64
CA ILE A 355 58.12 34.77 -35.37
C ILE A 355 59.48 35.40 -35.00
N PRO A 356 59.65 36.52 -34.26
CA PRO A 356 58.69 37.45 -33.62
C PRO A 356 58.98 38.95 -33.92
N ASN A 357 58.12 39.86 -33.43
CA ASN A 357 58.53 40.90 -32.46
C ASN A 357 57.31 41.70 -31.95
N THR A 358 57.07 41.61 -30.63
CA THR A 358 56.29 42.54 -29.78
C THR A 358 57.05 43.89 -29.66
N PRO A 359 56.45 45.05 -29.24
CA PRO A 359 55.43 45.18 -28.17
C PRO A 359 54.41 46.37 -28.24
N GLN A 360 53.48 46.39 -27.25
CA GLN A 360 52.70 47.55 -26.70
C GLN A 360 51.51 48.09 -27.54
N THR A 361 50.33 48.48 -27.02
CA THR A 361 49.76 48.69 -25.66
C THR A 361 48.22 48.82 -25.76
N TYR A 362 47.52 48.34 -24.72
CA TYR A 362 46.16 48.67 -24.19
C TYR A 362 45.08 49.32 -25.07
N ASP A 363 43.94 48.61 -25.21
CA ASP A 363 42.60 49.10 -24.79
C ASP A 363 41.57 47.95 -24.87
N GLY A 364 40.73 47.77 -23.84
CA GLY A 364 39.65 46.78 -23.92
C GLY A 364 39.01 46.32 -22.61
N VAL A 365 38.17 47.19 -22.04
CA VAL A 365 36.95 46.88 -21.25
C VAL A 365 37.12 46.51 -19.77
N LEU A 366 36.86 47.55 -18.97
CA LEU A 366 36.32 47.58 -17.60
C LEU A 366 34.97 46.81 -17.51
N VAL A 367 34.64 46.20 -16.35
CA VAL A 367 33.34 46.35 -15.62
C VAL A 367 33.17 45.26 -14.54
N SER A 368 33.32 45.71 -13.29
CA SER A 368 32.63 45.42 -12.01
C SER A 368 31.81 44.16 -11.73
N VAL A 369 32.04 43.64 -10.52
CA VAL A 369 31.11 43.06 -9.54
C VAL A 369 29.67 43.60 -9.66
N ILE A 370 28.66 42.71 -9.81
CA ILE A 370 27.26 42.96 -9.42
C ILE A 370 26.58 41.68 -8.91
N ILE A 371 25.95 41.84 -7.74
CA ILE A 371 24.93 41.00 -7.09
C ILE A 371 23.60 41.08 -7.86
N GLY A 372 22.88 39.97 -8.01
CA GLY A 372 21.44 39.96 -8.33
C GLY A 372 21.01 38.55 -8.77
N ALA A 373 20.17 37.81 -8.05
CA ALA A 373 18.76 38.06 -7.75
C ALA A 373 17.92 38.34 -8.99
N VAL A 374 16.75 37.68 -9.06
CA VAL A 374 15.63 37.80 -10.03
C VAL A 374 15.72 36.79 -11.20
N ALA A 375 14.73 35.95 -11.50
CA ALA A 375 13.29 36.03 -11.25
C ALA A 375 12.65 34.66 -10.93
N LEU A 376 12.07 34.55 -9.74
CA LEU A 376 10.88 33.75 -9.49
C LEU A 376 9.71 34.73 -9.59
N THR A 377 9.00 34.70 -10.71
CA THR A 377 7.76 35.45 -10.99
C THR A 377 6.90 34.57 -11.88
N VAL A 378 5.61 34.36 -11.71
CA VAL A 378 4.57 34.89 -10.82
C VAL A 378 3.45 33.86 -10.97
N VAL A 379 3.00 33.23 -9.88
CA VAL A 379 1.62 32.72 -9.79
C VAL A 379 1.12 33.07 -8.39
N ALA A 380 0.93 34.37 -8.18
CA ALA A 380 0.04 34.88 -7.14
C ALA A 380 -1.08 35.62 -7.88
N GLY A 381 -2.26 35.00 -7.95
CA GLY A 381 -3.38 35.54 -8.70
C GLY A 381 -4.67 34.79 -8.50
N GLY A 382 -5.19 34.78 -7.27
CA GLY A 382 -6.65 34.77 -7.08
C GLY A 382 -7.24 33.73 -6.15
N ILE A 383 -7.03 33.86 -4.84
CA ILE A 383 -8.10 33.59 -3.87
C ILE A 383 -8.17 34.77 -2.90
N ILE A 384 -9.16 35.63 -3.14
CA ILE A 384 -9.60 36.67 -2.21
C ILE A 384 -10.24 35.95 -1.01
N LEU A 385 -9.51 35.91 0.10
CA LEU A 385 -10.02 35.54 1.42
C LEU A 385 -10.88 36.68 1.96
N ILE A 386 -12.20 36.49 1.94
CA ILE A 386 -13.14 37.26 2.77
C ILE A 386 -12.86 36.89 4.23
N LYS A 387 -12.26 37.84 4.95
CA LYS A 387 -11.94 37.75 6.36
C LYS A 387 -13.20 37.99 7.20
N LYS A 388 -13.53 36.98 8.01
CA LYS A 388 -14.30 36.97 9.27
C LYS A 388 -14.97 38.28 9.71
N GLY A 389 -16.30 38.22 9.84
CA GLY A 389 -17.12 39.11 10.67
C GLY A 389 -17.97 38.32 11.67
N LYS A 390 -17.59 38.40 12.94
CA LYS A 390 -18.40 38.45 14.19
C LYS A 390 -19.65 37.56 14.38
N LEU A 391 -19.64 36.89 15.55
CA LEU A 391 -20.69 36.82 16.60
C LEU A 391 -22.16 36.80 16.15
N PHE A 392 -22.93 35.81 16.59
CA PHE A 392 -23.99 35.93 17.61
C PHE A 392 -24.72 34.58 17.83
N ASN A 393 -24.90 34.24 19.11
CA ASN A 393 -25.79 33.24 19.75
C ASN A 393 -25.65 31.76 19.42
#